data_AF-A0A969FMV4-F1
#
_entry.id   AF-A0A969FMV4-F1
#
_cell.length_a   1.000
_cell.length_b   1.000
_cell.length_c   1.000
_cell.angle_alpha   90.00
_cell.angle_beta   90.00
_cell.angle_gamma   90.00
#
_symmetry.space_group_name_H-M   'P 1'
#
loop_
_entity.id
_entity.type
_entity.pdbx_description
1 polymer ?
#
loop_
_entity_poly.entity_id
_entity_poly.type
_entity_poly.pdbx_seq_one_letter_code
_entity_poly.pdbx_strand_id
1 'polypeptide(L)'
;MGCHSFEHHLVHSMTPADFRDDLRRALDAIERASGVRCTLYRAPSFSITRQSLWALDVMADEGIRLDSSIFPVRHDRYGIPDAPRIPYRPLAHDPAFVEVLPDFGPSLLDERPLRRRGLLQALPARAQLGDHPATQSAGAPASQPLHPSLGT
;
A
#
# COMPACT_ATOMS: atom_id res chain seq x y z
N MET A 1 -5.94 -5.65 19.72
CA MET A 1 -6.85 -6.77 19.38
C MET A 1 -7.27 -6.64 17.94
N GLY A 2 -7.41 -7.75 17.21
CA GLY A 2 -7.80 -7.77 15.79
C GLY A 2 -8.88 -8.82 15.53
N CYS A 3 -9.65 -8.63 14.47
CA CYS A 3 -10.68 -9.54 13.98
C CYS A 3 -10.15 -10.39 12.82
N HIS A 4 -10.53 -11.67 12.77
CA HIS A 4 -10.10 -12.62 11.74
C HIS A 4 -11.27 -13.44 11.15
N SER A 5 -12.44 -12.80 11.00
CA SER A 5 -13.74 -13.46 10.72
C SER A 5 -14.30 -14.24 11.91
N PHE A 6 -15.57 -14.59 11.82
CA PHE A 6 -16.24 -15.45 12.81
C PHE A 6 -16.06 -16.94 12.46
N GLU A 7 -16.40 -17.34 11.24
CA GLU A 7 -16.36 -18.75 10.79
C GLU A 7 -15.05 -19.12 10.06
N HIS A 8 -14.12 -18.17 9.92
CA HIS A 8 -12.83 -18.38 9.23
C HIS A 8 -12.99 -18.81 7.74
N HIS A 9 -14.03 -18.33 7.08
CA HIS A 9 -14.25 -18.57 5.65
C HIS A 9 -13.34 -17.68 4.78
N LEU A 10 -13.03 -18.16 3.57
CA LEU A 10 -12.25 -17.38 2.60
C LEU A 10 -13.15 -16.26 2.05
N VAL A 11 -12.75 -15.00 2.19
CA VAL A 11 -13.59 -13.85 1.83
C VAL A 11 -13.96 -13.83 0.35
N HIS A 12 -13.03 -14.21 -0.55
CA HIS A 12 -13.33 -14.33 -1.99
C HIS A 12 -14.32 -15.44 -2.35
N SER A 13 -14.76 -16.27 -1.40
CA SER A 13 -15.81 -17.28 -1.59
C SER A 13 -17.17 -16.87 -1.04
N MET A 14 -17.26 -15.69 -0.43
CA MET A 14 -18.46 -15.15 0.21
C MET A 14 -19.14 -14.11 -0.67
N THR A 15 -20.44 -13.88 -0.47
CA THR A 15 -21.10 -12.68 -0.98
C THR A 15 -20.84 -11.50 -0.03
N PRO A 16 -21.04 -10.24 -0.48
CA PRO A 16 -20.96 -9.07 0.39
C PRO A 16 -21.89 -9.12 1.60
N ALA A 17 -23.07 -9.74 1.46
CA ALA A 17 -24.02 -9.90 2.55
C ALA A 17 -23.52 -10.92 3.58
N ASP A 18 -23.02 -12.08 3.12
CA ASP A 18 -22.49 -13.12 4.00
C ASP A 18 -21.28 -12.60 4.79
N PHE A 19 -20.38 -11.89 4.12
CA PHE A 19 -19.20 -11.31 4.76
C PHE A 19 -19.57 -10.25 5.79
N ARG A 20 -20.57 -9.41 5.51
CA ARG A 20 -21.06 -8.42 6.47
C ARG A 20 -21.63 -9.07 7.72
N ASP A 21 -22.41 -10.13 7.57
CA ASP A 21 -22.97 -10.87 8.71
C ASP A 21 -21.86 -11.54 9.55
N ASP A 22 -20.93 -12.23 8.90
CA ASP A 22 -19.78 -12.85 9.57
C ASP A 22 -18.93 -11.80 10.33
N LEU A 23 -18.63 -10.68 9.68
CA LEU A 23 -17.86 -9.60 10.28
C LEU A 23 -18.59 -9.01 11.50
N ARG A 24 -19.88 -8.70 11.39
CA ARG A 24 -20.69 -8.19 12.52
C ARG A 24 -20.67 -9.16 13.70
N ARG A 25 -20.92 -10.44 13.43
CA ARG A 25 -20.89 -11.48 14.46
C ARG A 25 -19.54 -11.55 15.17
N ALA A 26 -18.44 -11.46 14.43
CA ALA A 26 -17.08 -11.43 14.99
C ALA A 26 -16.82 -10.21 15.86
N LEU A 27 -17.15 -9.01 15.36
CA LEU A 27 -16.91 -7.76 16.07
C LEU A 27 -17.73 -7.68 17.34
N ASP A 28 -19.00 -8.09 17.30
CA ASP A 28 -19.86 -8.11 18.47
C ASP A 28 -19.40 -9.14 19.50
N ALA A 29 -18.89 -10.29 19.07
CA ALA A 29 -18.33 -11.29 19.98
C ALA A 29 -17.08 -10.77 20.69
N ILE A 30 -16.17 -10.11 19.96
CA ILE A 30 -14.97 -9.50 20.53
C ILE A 30 -15.36 -8.41 21.53
N GLU A 31 -16.26 -7.51 21.14
CA GLU A 31 -16.72 -6.41 21.98
C GLU A 31 -17.40 -6.90 23.26
N ARG A 32 -18.27 -7.92 23.18
CA ARG A 32 -18.88 -8.53 24.36
C ARG A 32 -17.85 -9.16 25.29
N ALA A 33 -16.82 -9.79 24.76
CA ALA A 33 -15.81 -10.48 25.55
C ALA A 33 -14.80 -9.52 26.21
N SER A 34 -14.50 -8.39 25.56
CA SER A 34 -13.43 -7.48 25.99
C SER A 34 -13.89 -6.11 26.46
N GLY A 35 -15.13 -5.71 26.18
CA GLY A 35 -15.63 -4.35 26.35
C GLY A 35 -15.04 -3.33 25.37
N VAL A 36 -14.43 -3.77 24.26
CA VAL A 36 -13.73 -2.90 23.31
C VAL A 36 -14.13 -3.26 21.88
N ARG A 37 -14.60 -2.27 21.12
CA ARG A 37 -14.87 -2.43 19.68
C ARG A 37 -13.56 -2.64 18.91
N CYS A 38 -13.49 -3.70 18.12
CA CYS A 38 -12.34 -3.97 17.27
C CYS A 38 -12.37 -3.10 15.99
N THR A 39 -11.24 -2.50 15.64
CA THR A 39 -11.09 -1.64 14.45
C THR A 39 -10.00 -2.12 13.48
N LEU A 40 -9.42 -3.29 13.77
CA LEU A 40 -8.38 -3.94 12.95
C LEU A 40 -8.91 -5.27 12.43
N TYR A 41 -8.79 -5.51 11.13
CA TYR A 41 -9.17 -6.77 10.51
C TYR A 41 -7.99 -7.40 9.74
N ARG A 42 -8.02 -8.73 9.64
CA ARG A 42 -7.22 -9.51 8.69
C ARG A 42 -8.09 -10.63 8.14
N ALA A 43 -8.11 -10.85 6.85
CA ALA A 43 -8.87 -11.92 6.23
C ALA A 43 -8.20 -13.28 6.46
N PRO A 44 -8.96 -14.36 6.73
CA PRO A 44 -8.49 -15.73 6.72
C PRO A 44 -7.66 -16.03 5.49
N SER A 45 -6.45 -16.54 5.70
CA SER A 45 -5.51 -16.91 4.62
C SER A 45 -5.21 -15.79 3.60
N PHE A 46 -5.28 -14.51 4.00
CA PHE A 46 -5.11 -13.36 3.10
C PHE A 46 -6.05 -13.39 1.89
N SER A 47 -7.28 -13.87 2.10
CA SER A 47 -8.27 -14.14 1.04
C SER A 47 -8.93 -12.89 0.43
N ILE A 48 -8.41 -11.68 0.69
CA ILE A 48 -8.74 -10.50 -0.11
C ILE A 48 -7.91 -10.54 -1.39
N THR A 49 -8.63 -10.62 -2.52
CA THR A 49 -8.07 -10.63 -3.87
C THR A 49 -8.76 -9.54 -4.69
N ARG A 50 -8.37 -9.38 -5.95
CA ARG A 50 -9.05 -8.41 -6.85
C ARG A 50 -10.56 -8.65 -6.98
N GLN A 51 -11.00 -9.90 -6.85
CA GLN A 51 -12.42 -10.27 -6.96
C GLN A 51 -13.21 -9.93 -5.69
N SER A 52 -12.52 -9.72 -4.57
CA SER A 52 -13.12 -9.44 -3.25
C SER A 52 -12.79 -8.07 -2.69
N LEU A 53 -12.35 -7.11 -3.52
CA LEU A 53 -12.09 -5.74 -3.08
C LEU A 53 -13.32 -5.02 -2.51
N TRP A 54 -14.53 -5.47 -2.87
CA TRP A 54 -15.79 -5.02 -2.26
C TRP A 54 -15.82 -5.23 -0.73
N ALA A 55 -15.01 -6.15 -0.20
CA ALA A 55 -14.96 -6.41 1.24
C ALA A 55 -14.33 -5.25 2.00
N LEU A 56 -13.47 -4.45 1.35
CA LEU A 56 -12.87 -3.26 1.95
C LEU A 56 -13.95 -2.24 2.33
N ASP A 57 -14.92 -2.02 1.44
CA ASP A 57 -16.07 -1.14 1.68
C ASP A 57 -16.92 -1.66 2.84
N VAL A 58 -17.23 -2.97 2.84
CA VAL A 58 -17.98 -3.60 3.94
C VAL A 58 -17.24 -3.45 5.27
N MET A 59 -15.93 -3.63 5.29
CA MET A 59 -15.13 -3.43 6.50
C MET A 59 -15.20 -1.98 7.00
N ALA A 60 -15.04 -1.01 6.11
CA ALA A 60 -15.12 0.42 6.46
C ALA A 60 -16.48 0.79 7.07
N ASP A 61 -17.56 0.31 6.45
CA ASP A 61 -18.94 0.48 6.91
C ASP A 61 -19.17 -0.09 8.32
N GLU A 62 -18.57 -1.23 8.64
CA GLU A 62 -18.72 -1.89 9.95
C GLU A 62 -17.77 -1.36 11.04
N GLY A 63 -17.00 -0.31 10.72
CA GLY A 63 -16.15 0.40 11.68
C GLY A 63 -14.69 -0.04 11.71
N ILE A 64 -14.25 -0.90 10.80
CA ILE A 64 -12.83 -1.22 10.63
C ILE A 64 -12.11 0.01 10.04
N ARG A 65 -10.90 0.27 10.53
CA ARG A 65 -10.05 1.38 10.08
C ARG A 65 -8.68 0.92 9.61
N LEU A 66 -8.24 -0.24 10.09
CA LEU A 66 -6.98 -0.83 9.70
C LEU A 66 -7.24 -2.24 9.15
N ASP A 67 -6.76 -2.51 7.95
CA ASP A 67 -6.78 -3.84 7.34
C ASP A 67 -5.36 -4.34 7.09
N SER A 68 -5.19 -5.66 7.15
CA SER A 68 -3.92 -6.33 6.87
C SER A 68 -4.17 -7.64 6.13
N SER A 69 -5.01 -7.55 5.09
CA SER A 69 -5.51 -8.70 4.35
C SER A 69 -4.89 -8.86 2.96
N ILE A 70 -4.35 -7.79 2.37
CA ILE A 70 -3.82 -7.80 1.01
C ILE A 70 -2.32 -8.08 1.05
N PHE A 71 -1.93 -9.20 0.44
CA PHE A 71 -0.51 -9.59 0.38
C PHE A 71 0.06 -9.39 -1.04
N PRO A 72 1.14 -8.60 -1.23
CA PRO A 72 1.68 -8.28 -2.55
C PRO A 72 2.58 -9.39 -3.09
N VAL A 73 1.98 -10.56 -3.30
CA VAL A 73 2.64 -11.75 -3.85
C VAL A 73 1.80 -12.35 -4.97
N ARG A 74 2.45 -13.11 -5.83
CA ARG A 74 1.78 -13.99 -6.78
C ARG A 74 1.63 -15.37 -6.13
N HIS A 75 0.39 -15.74 -5.85
CA HIS A 75 0.04 -17.05 -5.31
C HIS A 75 -1.25 -17.55 -6.00
N ASP A 76 -1.42 -18.86 -6.03
CA ASP A 76 -2.51 -19.58 -6.70
C ASP A 76 -3.89 -19.32 -6.07
N ARG A 77 -3.91 -19.03 -4.76
CA ARG A 77 -5.16 -18.85 -3.99
C ARG A 77 -5.38 -17.46 -3.40
N TYR A 78 -4.38 -16.60 -3.39
CA TYR A 78 -4.47 -15.26 -2.79
C TYR A 78 -3.43 -14.31 -3.39
N GLY A 79 -3.50 -13.05 -2.95
CA GLY A 79 -2.47 -12.07 -3.22
C GLY A 79 -2.77 -11.19 -4.44
N ILE A 80 -2.21 -9.98 -4.38
CA ILE A 80 -2.37 -8.93 -5.39
C ILE A 80 -0.95 -8.43 -5.71
N PRO A 81 -0.26 -9.00 -6.73
CA PRO A 81 1.19 -8.81 -6.93
C PRO A 81 1.66 -7.35 -7.06
N ASP A 82 0.79 -6.47 -7.53
CA ASP A 82 0.96 -5.04 -7.76
C ASP A 82 0.45 -4.16 -6.61
N ALA A 83 -0.07 -4.75 -5.53
CA ALA A 83 -0.44 -3.97 -4.35
C ALA A 83 0.80 -3.25 -3.77
N PRO A 84 0.64 -2.00 -3.29
CA PRO A 84 1.73 -1.26 -2.68
C PRO A 84 2.42 -2.05 -1.56
N ARG A 85 3.75 -1.89 -1.42
CA ARG A 85 4.55 -2.50 -0.35
C ARG A 85 4.79 -1.57 0.84
N ILE A 86 3.93 -0.59 1.00
CA ILE A 86 3.91 0.40 2.07
C ILE A 86 2.47 0.60 2.51
N PRO A 87 2.19 1.09 3.72
CA PRO A 87 0.83 1.46 4.11
C PRO A 87 0.19 2.40 3.09
N TYR A 88 -1.07 2.14 2.74
CA TYR A 88 -1.80 2.91 1.72
C TYR A 88 -3.29 2.98 2.05
N ARG A 89 -4.00 3.88 1.37
CA ARG A 89 -5.45 4.08 1.52
C ARG A 89 -6.15 3.52 0.29
N PRO A 90 -6.74 2.33 0.37
CA PRO A 90 -7.35 1.69 -0.80
C PRO A 90 -8.70 2.32 -1.19
N LEU A 91 -9.39 2.98 -0.26
CA LEU A 91 -10.71 3.57 -0.48
C LEU A 91 -10.59 5.09 -0.71
N ALA A 92 -10.87 5.55 -1.92
CA ALA A 92 -10.81 6.98 -2.26
C ALA A 92 -11.86 7.81 -1.50
N HIS A 93 -13.01 7.22 -1.16
CA HIS A 93 -14.11 7.88 -0.46
C HIS A 93 -14.01 7.77 1.07
N ASP A 94 -13.11 6.94 1.60
CA ASP A 94 -12.86 6.82 3.03
C ASP A 94 -11.34 6.81 3.32
N PRO A 95 -10.72 8.00 3.50
CA PRO A 95 -9.28 8.10 3.76
C PRO A 95 -8.88 7.66 5.18
N ALA A 96 -9.84 7.38 6.08
CA ALA A 96 -9.56 6.85 7.40
C ALA A 96 -9.30 5.34 7.38
N PHE A 97 -9.66 4.66 6.30
CA PHE A 97 -9.35 3.25 6.07
C PHE A 97 -7.94 3.08 5.50
N VAL A 98 -7.10 2.31 6.20
CA VAL A 98 -5.69 2.08 5.85
C VAL A 98 -5.43 0.59 5.70
N GLU A 99 -4.81 0.20 4.60
CA GLU A 99 -4.24 -1.14 4.42
C GLU A 99 -2.77 -1.12 4.86
N VAL A 100 -2.39 -2.11 5.67
CA VAL A 100 -1.00 -2.35 6.10
C VAL A 100 -0.56 -3.76 5.75
N LEU A 101 0.63 -3.86 5.17
CA LEU A 101 1.18 -5.15 4.81
C LEU A 101 1.35 -6.05 6.05
N PRO A 102 1.20 -7.37 5.89
CA PRO A 102 1.42 -8.32 6.98
C PRO A 102 2.82 -8.26 7.60
N ASP A 103 3.82 -7.83 6.81
CA ASP A 103 5.23 -7.74 7.22
C ASP A 103 5.55 -6.43 7.96
N PHE A 104 4.66 -5.44 7.95
CA PHE A 104 4.82 -4.22 8.72
C PHE A 104 4.38 -4.50 10.17
N GLY A 105 5.37 -4.78 11.02
CA GLY A 105 5.20 -4.91 12.47
C GLY A 105 4.74 -3.61 13.16
N PRO A 106 4.57 -3.61 14.50
CA PRO A 106 3.87 -2.59 15.29
C PRO A 106 4.48 -1.17 15.28
N SER A 107 5.54 -0.92 14.52
CA SER A 107 6.25 0.36 14.40
C SER A 107 5.44 1.46 13.69
N LEU A 108 4.21 1.19 13.24
CA LEU A 108 3.25 2.20 12.77
C LEU A 108 2.33 2.75 13.88
N LEU A 109 2.20 2.05 15.02
CA LEU A 109 1.36 2.49 16.15
C LEU A 109 2.13 3.37 17.15
N ASP A 110 3.41 3.61 16.92
CA ASP A 110 4.23 4.52 17.71
C ASP A 110 4.09 5.93 17.12
N GLU A 111 3.23 6.75 17.74
CA GLU A 111 2.94 8.18 17.45
C GLU A 111 4.16 9.12 17.61
N ARG A 112 5.38 8.63 17.35
CA ARG A 112 6.54 9.49 17.19
C ARG A 112 6.52 10.06 15.77
N PRO A 113 6.52 11.39 15.61
CA PRO A 113 6.20 12.05 14.36
C PRO A 113 7.10 11.55 13.24
N LEU A 114 6.51 11.16 12.10
CA LEU A 114 7.20 10.84 10.86
C LEU A 114 8.01 12.05 10.36
N ARG A 115 9.18 12.28 10.97
CA ARG A 115 10.24 13.15 10.47
C ARG A 115 11.42 12.24 10.16
N ARG A 116 11.70 12.11 8.86
CA ARG A 116 12.81 11.37 8.21
C ARG A 116 12.56 9.90 7.88
N ARG A 117 11.78 9.65 6.82
CA ARG A 117 12.24 8.79 5.72
C ARG A 117 11.89 9.50 4.41
N GLY A 118 12.93 9.97 3.72
CA GLY A 118 12.78 10.67 2.45
C GLY A 118 12.18 9.76 1.39
N LEU A 119 10.98 10.09 0.93
CA LEU A 119 10.41 9.56 -0.29
C LEU A 119 9.65 10.70 -0.99
N LEU A 120 10.40 11.61 -1.64
CA LEU A 120 9.82 12.40 -2.71
C LEU A 120 9.65 11.46 -3.91
N GLN A 121 8.42 11.04 -4.19
CA GLN A 121 8.04 10.62 -5.54
C GLN A 121 7.34 11.81 -6.18
N ALA A 122 8.10 12.60 -6.93
CA ALA A 122 7.58 13.56 -7.88
C ALA A 122 7.30 12.83 -9.19
N LEU A 123 6.02 12.67 -9.55
CA LEU A 123 5.59 12.30 -10.90
C LEU A 123 5.46 13.60 -11.72
N PRO A 124 6.15 13.80 -12.85
CA PRO A 124 5.78 14.87 -13.76
C PRO A 124 4.70 14.40 -14.73
N ALA A 125 3.58 15.13 -14.74
CA ALA A 125 2.61 15.12 -15.82
C ALA A 125 3.22 15.72 -17.11
N ARG A 126 2.77 15.22 -18.25
CA ARG A 126 3.24 15.55 -19.60
C ARG A 126 2.89 16.99 -20.03
N ALA A 127 3.84 17.57 -20.77
CA ALA A 127 3.71 18.37 -21.99
C ALA A 127 2.78 19.60 -22.02
N GLN A 128 3.39 20.79 -22.18
CA GLN A 128 2.88 21.83 -23.08
C GLN A 128 4.04 22.48 -23.85
N LEU A 129 3.72 22.90 -25.07
CA LEU A 129 4.56 23.26 -26.23
C LEU A 129 5.34 24.58 -26.08
N GLY A 130 6.42 24.73 -26.86
CA GLY A 130 7.04 26.04 -27.15
C GLY A 130 8.39 25.99 -27.87
N ASP A 131 8.35 25.98 -29.21
CA ASP A 131 9.26 26.51 -30.23
C ASP A 131 10.81 26.36 -30.19
N HIS A 132 11.31 25.86 -31.34
CA HIS A 132 12.65 26.05 -31.94
C HIS A 132 12.54 27.11 -33.08
N PRO A 133 13.62 27.61 -33.77
CA PRO A 133 15.06 27.29 -33.72
C PRO A 133 16.05 28.50 -33.87
N ALA A 134 17.34 28.15 -34.05
CA ALA A 134 18.44 28.86 -34.75
C ALA A 134 19.46 29.58 -33.82
N THR A 135 20.79 29.55 -34.00
CA THR A 135 21.66 29.32 -35.18
C THR A 135 23.06 28.86 -34.74
N GLN A 136 23.80 28.25 -35.67
CA GLN A 136 25.17 27.70 -35.60
C GLN A 136 26.30 28.75 -35.49
N SER A 137 27.47 28.33 -34.96
CA SER A 137 28.80 28.31 -35.64
C SER A 137 29.92 28.18 -34.57
N ALA A 138 30.65 27.07 -34.51
CA ALA A 138 31.90 26.76 -35.24
C ALA A 138 33.18 27.24 -34.51
N GLY A 139 34.14 26.33 -34.32
CA GLY A 139 35.53 26.68 -33.99
C GLY A 139 36.25 25.69 -33.05
N ALA A 140 36.73 24.57 -33.60
CA ALA A 140 37.91 23.87 -33.07
C ALA A 140 39.11 24.26 -33.98
N PRO A 141 40.38 24.19 -33.50
CA PRO A 141 41.06 22.89 -33.51
C PRO A 141 42.05 22.65 -32.35
N ALA A 142 42.57 21.41 -32.36
CA ALA A 142 43.34 20.71 -31.35
C ALA A 142 44.83 21.09 -31.21
N SER A 143 45.42 20.69 -30.10
CA SER A 143 46.84 20.28 -30.00
C SER A 143 47.03 19.27 -28.86
N GLN A 144 47.61 18.10 -29.18
CA GLN A 144 48.05 17.05 -28.23
C GLN A 144 49.53 17.30 -27.79
N PRO A 145 50.25 16.34 -27.16
CA PRO A 145 50.67 16.42 -25.76
C PRO A 145 52.20 16.52 -25.59
N LEU A 146 52.69 16.82 -24.39
CA LEU A 146 54.11 16.65 -24.04
C LEU A 146 54.26 16.03 -22.65
N HIS A 147 54.83 14.83 -22.61
CA HIS A 147 55.55 14.27 -21.47
C HIS A 147 57.04 14.63 -21.61
N PRO A 148 57.74 14.89 -20.49
CA PRO A 148 59.06 14.31 -20.32
C PRO A 148 59.26 13.65 -18.94
N SER A 149 60.34 12.90 -18.89
CA SER A 149 60.72 11.82 -17.97
C SER A 149 61.84 12.20 -16.99
N LEU A 150 61.87 11.49 -15.85
CA LEU A 150 63.01 11.02 -15.03
C LEU A 150 64.01 11.99 -14.37
N GLY A 151 64.45 11.59 -13.16
CA GLY A 151 65.59 12.10 -12.38
C GLY A 151 65.12 12.94 -11.19
N THR A 152 65.33 12.58 -9.92
CA THR A 152 66.47 11.89 -9.26
C THR A 152 65.97 11.20 -8.00
#